data_AF-A0A4Y2RVS0-F1
#
_entry.id   AF-A0A4Y2RVS0-F1
#
_cell.length_a   1.000
_cell.length_b   1.000
_cell.length_c   1.000
_cell.angle_alpha   90.00
_cell.angle_beta   90.00
_cell.angle_gamma   90.00
#
_symmetry.space_group_name_H-M   'P 1'
#
loop_
_entity.id
_entity.type
_entity.pdbx_description
1 polymer ?
#
loop_
_entity_poly.entity_id
_entity_poly.type
_entity_poly.pdbx_seq_one_letter_code
_entity_poly.pdbx_strand_id
1 'polypeptide(L)'
;MSYGEKKSGPFSGQQIATNSSSNFPTFFLIKRVSTSDESFHSASPFLVEKAITGSIGDVKSTKKLRSGDLLIEVQSRKQSEQIVKLKKFSNIPITVSSHATLNSSKGVITCGELLNVPTEEILKELQGQG
;
A
#
# COMPACT_ATOMS: atom_id res chain seq x y z
N MET A 1 18.88 -49.59 5.77
CA MET A 1 18.66 -48.32 6.50
C MET A 1 19.57 -47.27 5.89
N SER A 2 19.02 -46.25 5.23
CA SER A 2 19.79 -45.16 4.59
C SER A 2 19.53 -43.87 5.38
N TYR A 3 20.58 -43.25 5.90
CA TYR A 3 20.50 -42.01 6.67
C TYR A 3 20.35 -40.83 5.70
N GLY A 4 19.23 -40.12 5.79
CA GLY A 4 19.00 -38.89 5.03
C GLY A 4 19.80 -37.72 5.60
N GLU A 5 20.51 -37.01 4.74
CA GLU A 5 21.29 -35.83 5.11
C GLU A 5 20.41 -34.70 5.67
N LYS A 6 20.90 -34.08 6.76
CA LYS A 6 20.31 -32.89 7.37
C LYS A 6 20.59 -31.67 6.48
N LYS A 7 19.55 -30.99 6.00
CA LYS A 7 19.69 -29.66 5.39
C LYS A 7 19.82 -28.61 6.48
N SER A 8 20.89 -27.84 6.41
CA SER A 8 21.23 -26.71 7.28
C SER A 8 20.50 -25.44 6.85
N GLY A 9 19.71 -24.87 7.77
CA GLY A 9 19.16 -23.51 7.70
C GLY A 9 17.97 -23.36 8.65
N PRO A 10 18.06 -22.56 9.74
CA PRO A 10 17.05 -22.58 10.80
C PRO A 10 15.69 -21.97 10.42
N PHE A 11 15.57 -21.29 9.28
CA PHE A 11 14.33 -20.62 8.88
C PHE A 11 14.04 -20.82 7.38
N SER A 12 13.52 -22.00 7.02
CA SER A 12 12.91 -22.21 5.70
C SER A 12 11.44 -21.75 5.73
N GLY A 13 11.22 -20.45 5.94
CA GLY A 13 9.93 -19.83 5.64
C GLY A 13 9.72 -19.82 4.13
N GLN A 14 8.66 -20.44 3.62
CA GLN A 14 8.31 -20.30 2.20
C GLN A 14 7.98 -18.84 1.92
N GLN A 15 8.85 -18.14 1.18
CA GLN A 15 8.58 -16.79 0.70
C GLN A 15 7.44 -16.84 -0.33
N ILE A 16 6.30 -16.27 0.02
CA ILE A 16 5.23 -15.95 -0.94
C ILE A 16 5.70 -14.72 -1.74
N ALA A 17 5.54 -14.82 -3.06
CA ALA A 17 6.04 -13.91 -4.10
C ALA A 17 6.20 -12.44 -3.65
N THR A 18 7.41 -11.93 -3.82
CA THR A 18 7.77 -10.52 -3.70
C THR A 18 6.94 -9.69 -4.69
N ASN A 19 5.95 -8.97 -4.17
CA ASN A 19 5.50 -7.75 -4.85
C ASN A 19 6.73 -6.85 -5.01
N SER A 20 6.92 -6.29 -6.20
CA SER A 20 8.04 -5.40 -6.49
C SER A 20 8.10 -4.29 -5.44
N SER A 21 9.14 -4.31 -4.60
CA SER A 21 9.36 -3.33 -3.55
C SER A 21 9.72 -2.01 -4.20
N SER A 22 8.71 -1.20 -4.55
CA SER A 22 8.94 0.17 -4.99
C SER A 22 9.53 0.95 -3.81
N ASN A 23 10.70 1.57 -4.00
CA ASN A 23 11.33 2.45 -3.01
C ASN A 23 10.59 3.79 -2.80
N PHE A 24 9.28 3.82 -3.08
CA PHE A 24 8.39 4.96 -2.96
C PHE A 24 6.95 4.45 -2.78
N PRO A 25 6.06 5.23 -2.12
CA PRO A 25 4.65 4.87 -1.99
C PRO A 25 3.95 4.86 -3.36
N THR A 26 3.21 3.81 -3.65
CA THR A 26 2.50 3.62 -4.93
C THR A 26 0.99 3.81 -4.78
N PHE A 27 0.41 3.50 -3.63
CA PHE A 27 -1.02 3.61 -3.39
C PHE A 27 -1.37 4.89 -2.61
N PHE A 28 -2.26 5.69 -3.14
CA PHE A 28 -2.72 6.93 -2.52
C PHE A 28 -4.23 6.96 -2.43
N LEU A 29 -4.72 7.50 -1.31
CA LEU A 29 -6.13 7.76 -1.08
C LEU A 29 -6.41 9.25 -1.29
N ILE A 30 -7.33 9.54 -2.21
CA ILE A 30 -7.84 10.88 -2.48
C ILE A 30 -9.23 11.01 -1.90
N LYS A 31 -9.38 11.97 -0.98
CA LYS A 31 -10.67 12.33 -0.41
C LYS A 31 -11.10 13.69 -0.93
N ARG A 32 -12.38 13.83 -1.23
CA ARG A 32 -12.99 15.13 -1.54
C ARG A 32 -13.14 15.92 -0.25
N VAL A 33 -12.77 17.19 -0.28
CA VAL A 33 -13.06 18.14 0.79
C VAL A 33 -14.32 18.89 0.38
N SER A 34 -15.41 18.67 1.12
CA SER A 34 -16.71 19.31 0.87
C SER A 34 -17.32 19.78 2.18
N THR A 35 -18.08 20.88 2.13
CA THR A 35 -18.89 21.39 3.24
C THR A 35 -20.24 20.66 3.36
N SER A 36 -20.64 19.92 2.33
CA SER A 36 -21.93 19.21 2.24
C SER A 36 -21.78 17.68 2.22
N ASP A 37 -20.65 17.15 2.69
CA ASP A 37 -20.33 15.71 2.72
C ASP A 37 -20.41 15.01 1.35
N GLU A 38 -20.14 15.77 0.28
CA GLU A 38 -20.06 15.20 -1.06
C GLU A 38 -18.80 14.35 -1.25
N SER A 39 -18.96 13.22 -1.92
CA SER A 39 -17.86 12.33 -2.33
C SER A 39 -17.65 12.33 -3.84
N PHE A 40 -16.78 11.46 -4.36
CA PHE A 40 -16.65 11.22 -5.80
C PHE A 40 -17.77 10.36 -6.38
N HIS A 41 -18.78 9.96 -5.60
CA HIS A 41 -19.99 9.33 -6.15
C HIS A 41 -20.78 10.27 -7.05
N SER A 42 -20.85 11.55 -6.71
CA SER A 42 -21.55 12.57 -7.51
C SER A 42 -20.69 13.18 -8.62
N ALA A 43 -19.38 12.89 -8.64
CA ALA A 43 -18.48 13.37 -9.67
C ALA A 43 -18.57 12.53 -10.94
N SER A 44 -18.51 13.18 -12.10
CA SER A 44 -18.46 12.49 -13.38
C SER A 44 -17.16 11.67 -13.49
N PRO A 45 -17.21 10.38 -13.87
CA PRO A 45 -16.00 9.56 -14.03
C PRO A 45 -15.06 10.13 -15.10
N PHE A 46 -15.59 10.75 -16.16
CA PHE A 46 -14.77 11.40 -17.19
C PHE A 46 -14.06 12.66 -16.67
N LEU A 47 -14.68 13.40 -15.76
CA LEU A 47 -14.05 14.56 -15.12
C LEU A 47 -12.92 14.12 -14.20
N VAL A 48 -13.16 13.07 -13.41
CA VAL A 48 -12.15 12.48 -12.52
C VAL A 48 -10.95 11.99 -13.33
N GLU A 49 -11.18 11.22 -14.38
CA GLU A 49 -10.11 10.68 -15.23
C GLU A 49 -9.28 11.81 -15.87
N LYS A 50 -9.94 12.79 -16.50
CA LYS A 50 -9.26 13.96 -17.10
C LYS A 50 -8.46 14.75 -16.08
N ALA A 51 -8.96 14.91 -14.85
CA ALA A 51 -8.26 15.64 -13.81
C ALA A 51 -7.01 14.88 -13.34
N ILE A 52 -7.06 13.55 -13.24
CA ILE A 52 -5.92 12.71 -12.88
C ILE A 52 -4.87 12.77 -13.99
N THR A 53 -5.24 12.44 -15.23
CA THR A 53 -4.32 12.45 -16.38
C THR A 53 -3.74 13.85 -16.61
N GLY A 54 -4.53 14.91 -16.46
CA GLY A 54 -4.05 16.29 -16.58
C GLY A 54 -3.09 16.73 -15.47
N SER A 55 -3.18 16.12 -14.28
CA SER A 55 -2.36 16.51 -13.12
C SER A 55 -1.06 15.72 -13.02
N ILE A 56 -1.13 14.40 -13.21
CA ILE A 56 -0.01 13.47 -12.98
C ILE A 56 0.21 12.49 -14.15
N GLY A 57 -0.50 12.64 -15.26
CA GLY A 57 -0.44 11.73 -16.40
C GLY A 57 -1.16 10.40 -16.12
N ASP A 58 -0.95 9.44 -17.00
CA ASP A 58 -1.55 8.12 -16.90
C ASP A 58 -1.00 7.37 -15.68
N VAL A 59 -1.91 6.89 -14.83
CA VAL A 59 -1.61 6.14 -13.61
C VAL A 59 -1.86 4.65 -13.85
N LYS A 60 -1.31 3.79 -12.98
CA LYS A 60 -1.44 2.33 -13.14
C LYS A 60 -2.87 1.87 -12.90
N SER A 61 -3.53 2.40 -11.88
CA SER A 61 -4.96 2.18 -11.68
C SER A 61 -5.63 3.31 -10.92
N THR A 62 -6.91 3.50 -11.19
CA THR A 62 -7.80 4.38 -10.44
C THR A 62 -9.03 3.58 -10.05
N LYS A 63 -9.35 3.54 -8.76
CA LYS A 63 -10.51 2.80 -8.23
C LYS A 63 -11.32 3.67 -7.28
N LYS A 64 -12.61 3.82 -7.55
CA LYS A 64 -13.54 4.40 -6.58
C LYS A 64 -13.87 3.39 -5.49
N LEU A 65 -13.70 3.77 -4.24
CA LEU A 65 -14.00 2.93 -3.08
C LEU A 65 -15.47 3.08 -2.67
N ARG A 66 -15.96 2.12 -1.87
CA ARG A 66 -17.32 2.18 -1.30
C ARG A 66 -17.53 3.41 -0.40
N SER A 67 -16.47 3.95 0.20
CA SER A 67 -16.51 5.22 0.94
C SER A 67 -16.80 6.43 0.04
N GLY A 68 -16.65 6.31 -1.28
CA GLY A 68 -16.71 7.42 -2.22
C GLY A 68 -15.39 8.16 -2.42
N ASP A 69 -14.32 7.68 -1.80
CA ASP A 69 -12.94 8.13 -2.05
C ASP A 69 -12.37 7.47 -3.32
N LEU A 70 -11.26 8.02 -3.82
CA LEU A 70 -10.50 7.40 -4.91
C LEU A 70 -9.21 6.78 -4.36
N LEU A 71 -8.97 5.53 -4.72
CA LEU A 71 -7.68 4.86 -4.58
C LEU A 71 -6.95 4.97 -5.92
N ILE A 72 -5.74 5.53 -5.90
CA ILE A 72 -4.89 5.68 -7.08
C ILE A 72 -3.60 4.90 -6.86
N GLU A 73 -3.24 4.08 -7.83
CA GLU A 73 -1.94 3.41 -7.91
C GLU A 73 -1.08 4.11 -8.95
N VAL A 74 0.01 4.75 -8.53
CA VAL A 74 0.95 5.42 -9.43
C VAL A 74 1.99 4.43 -9.96
N GLN A 75 2.56 4.74 -11.14
CA GLN A 75 3.56 3.89 -11.79
C GLN A 75 5.00 4.38 -11.62
N SER A 76 5.21 5.64 -11.21
CA SER A 76 6.55 6.22 -11.09
C SER A 76 6.76 7.03 -9.81
N ARG A 77 8.02 7.15 -9.39
CA ARG A 77 8.43 8.01 -8.28
C ARG A 77 8.02 9.47 -8.52
N LYS A 78 8.19 9.97 -9.75
CA LYS A 78 7.81 11.34 -10.12
C LYS A 78 6.32 11.60 -9.86
N GLN A 79 5.46 10.66 -10.26
CA GLN A 79 4.01 10.74 -9.97
C GLN A 79 3.71 10.68 -8.47
N SER A 80 4.40 9.81 -7.73
CA SER A 80 4.28 9.70 -6.26
C SER A 80 4.59 11.02 -5.56
N GLU A 81 5.62 11.73 -6.01
CA GLU A 81 5.99 13.04 -5.46
C GLU A 81 5.03 14.16 -5.89
N GLN A 82 4.46 14.07 -7.11
CA GLN A 82 3.51 15.06 -7.62
C GLN A 82 2.13 14.91 -6.96
N ILE A 83 1.62 13.69 -6.79
CA ILE A 83 0.26 13.44 -6.30
C ILE A 83 0.06 13.97 -4.87
N VAL A 84 1.08 13.87 -4.01
CA VAL A 84 1.04 14.39 -2.63
C VAL A 84 0.89 15.91 -2.58
N LYS A 85 1.33 16.62 -3.62
CA LYS A 85 1.25 18.09 -3.71
C LYS A 85 -0.12 18.57 -4.20
N LEU A 86 -0.96 17.68 -4.72
CA LEU A 86 -2.27 18.06 -5.26
C LEU A 86 -3.21 18.50 -4.14
N LYS A 87 -3.96 19.57 -4.42
CA LYS A 87 -4.97 20.15 -3.52
C LYS A 87 -6.36 20.21 -4.13
N LYS A 88 -6.46 20.00 -5.44
CA LYS A 88 -7.73 20.01 -6.16
C LYS A 88 -7.67 19.13 -7.40
N PHE A 89 -8.82 18.58 -7.79
CA PHE A 89 -9.08 18.02 -9.11
C PHE A 89 -10.07 18.94 -9.83
N SER A 90 -9.61 19.64 -10.86
CA SER A 90 -10.39 20.72 -11.51
C SER A 90 -10.83 21.77 -10.48
N ASN A 91 -12.14 21.84 -10.17
CA ASN A 91 -12.72 22.75 -9.17
C ASN A 91 -13.08 22.04 -7.85
N ILE A 92 -12.76 20.76 -7.69
CA ILE A 92 -13.08 19.96 -6.51
C ILE A 92 -11.87 19.98 -5.57
N PRO A 93 -11.96 20.58 -4.37
CA PRO A 93 -10.89 20.50 -3.38
C PRO A 93 -10.69 19.07 -2.89
N ILE A 94 -9.44 18.65 -2.70
CA ILE A 94 -9.09 17.29 -2.29
C ILE A 94 -8.00 17.27 -1.23
N THR A 95 -7.94 16.17 -0.48
CA THR A 95 -6.81 15.79 0.36
C THR A 95 -6.23 14.47 -0.14
N VAL A 96 -4.90 14.38 -0.13
CA VAL A 96 -4.15 13.20 -0.56
C VAL A 96 -3.42 12.61 0.64
N SER A 97 -3.49 11.29 0.78
CA SER A 97 -2.74 10.55 1.81
C SER A 97 -2.18 9.25 1.25
N SER A 98 -1.02 8.83 1.74
CA SER A 98 -0.47 7.51 1.43
C SER A 98 -1.38 6.43 2.03
N HIS A 99 -1.65 5.37 1.28
CA HIS A 99 -2.46 4.26 1.79
C HIS A 99 -1.67 3.45 2.83
N ALA A 100 -2.21 3.30 4.04
CA ALA A 100 -1.48 2.74 5.18
C ALA A 100 -1.02 1.29 4.98
N THR A 101 -1.88 0.42 4.41
CA THR A 101 -1.59 -1.01 4.29
C THR A 101 -1.06 -1.42 2.92
N LEU A 102 -1.64 -0.94 1.82
CA LEU A 102 -1.24 -1.31 0.46
C LEU A 102 0.21 -0.91 0.08
N ASN A 103 0.80 0.07 0.78
CA ASN A 103 2.21 0.43 0.61
C ASN A 103 3.16 -0.36 1.52
N SER A 104 2.64 -1.32 2.29
CA SER A 104 3.41 -2.17 3.20
C SER A 104 3.08 -3.63 2.94
N SER A 105 4.04 -4.52 3.11
CA SER A 105 3.79 -5.95 3.20
C SER A 105 3.84 -6.36 4.68
N LYS A 106 2.93 -7.25 5.09
CA LYS A 106 3.08 -7.95 6.36
C LYS A 106 3.80 -9.27 6.10
N GLY A 107 4.99 -9.42 6.65
CA GLY A 107 5.66 -10.71 6.76
C GLY A 107 5.04 -11.52 7.89
N VAL A 108 4.80 -12.81 7.67
CA VAL A 108 4.44 -13.75 8.74
C VAL A 108 5.55 -14.78 8.83
N ILE A 109 6.06 -15.02 10.03
CA ILE A 109 7.06 -16.03 10.33
C ILE A 109 6.40 -17.10 11.18
N THR A 110 6.39 -18.34 10.70
CA THR A 110 5.93 -19.50 11.46
C THR A 110 7.14 -20.34 11.86
N CYS A 111 7.37 -20.52 13.17
CA CYS A 111 8.48 -21.31 13.69
C CYS A 111 7.99 -22.20 14.84
N GLY A 112 8.05 -23.52 14.65
CA GLY A 112 7.60 -24.50 15.65
C GLY A 112 8.46 -24.51 16.91
N GLU A 113 9.72 -24.08 16.82
CA GLU A 113 10.63 -24.01 17.97
C GLU A 113 10.27 -22.89 18.94
N LEU A 114 9.53 -21.87 18.48
CA LEU A 114 9.06 -20.76 19.32
C LEU A 114 7.75 -21.06 20.06
N LEU A 115 7.18 -22.27 19.93
CA LEU A 115 5.87 -22.61 20.50
C LEU A 115 5.78 -22.40 22.02
N ASN A 116 6.90 -22.62 22.73
CA ASN A 116 6.98 -22.50 24.19
C ASN A 116 7.74 -21.25 24.66
N VAL A 117 8.14 -20.37 23.73
CA VAL A 117 8.86 -19.14 24.08
C VAL A 117 7.84 -18.06 24.46
N PRO A 118 8.03 -17.32 25.57
CA PRO A 118 7.17 -16.21 25.95
C PRO A 118 7.11 -15.14 24.84
N THR A 119 5.93 -14.53 24.65
CA THR A 119 5.74 -13.55 23.58
C THR A 119 6.61 -12.31 23.78
N GLU A 120 6.88 -11.96 25.03
CA GLU A 120 7.74 -10.83 25.42
C GLU A 120 9.18 -11.02 24.94
N GLU A 121 9.70 -12.25 25.04
CA GLU A 121 11.05 -12.60 24.57
C GLU A 121 11.11 -12.55 23.04
N ILE A 122 10.10 -13.10 22.36
CA ILE A 122 9.99 -13.05 20.90
C ILE A 122 9.96 -11.60 20.41
N LEU A 123 9.14 -10.74 21.02
CA LEU A 123 9.03 -9.32 20.66
C LEU A 123 10.35 -8.57 20.85
N LYS A 124 11.05 -8.83 21.97
CA LYS A 124 12.32 -8.19 22.28
C LYS A 124 13.41 -8.58 21.29
N GLU A 125 13.57 -9.87 21.01
CA GLU A 125 14.65 -10.37 20.14
C GLU A 125 14.37 -10.12 18.64
N LEU A 126 13.10 -10.00 18.22
CA LEU A 126 12.73 -9.72 16.82
C LEU A 126 12.45 -8.25 16.51
N GLN A 127 12.61 -7.33 17.47
CA GLN A 127 12.29 -5.91 17.29
C GLN A 127 13.02 -5.25 16.10
N GLY A 128 14.22 -5.74 15.74
CA GLY A 128 15.04 -5.20 14.64
C GLY A 128 14.86 -5.88 13.28
N GLN A 129 13.94 -6.82 13.12
CA GLN A 129 13.81 -7.68 11.93
C GLN A 129 12.79 -7.15 10.89
N GLY A 130 12.46 -5.86 10.90
CA GLY A 130 11.40 -5.26 10.08
C GLY A 130 11.81 -3.96 9.39
#